data_AF-A0A975U9L1-F1
#
_entry.id   AF-A0A975U9L1-F1
#
_cell.length_a   1.000
_cell.length_b   1.000
_cell.length_c   1.000
_cell.angle_alpha   90.00
_cell.angle_beta   90.00
_cell.angle_gamma   90.00
#
_symmetry.space_group_name_H-M   'P 1'
#
loop_
_entity.id
_entity.type
_entity.pdbx_description
1 polymer ?
#
loop_
_entity_poly.entity_id
_entity_poly.type
_entity_poly.pdbx_seq_one_letter_code
_entity_poly.pdbx_strand_id
1 'polypeptide(L)' 'MKAKKRFIAGAACPHCQAQDTLRWWVDNNVELVECVECDYTEQRAPKSVEQSSHAGEQMIGIFRPE' A
#
# COMPACT_ATOMS: atom_id res chain seq x y z
N MET A 1 6.16 12.73 -21.37
CA MET A 1 5.00 11.88 -21.71
C MET A 1 4.01 11.99 -20.56
N LYS A 2 2.73 12.31 -20.80
CA LYS A 2 1.74 12.37 -19.71
C LYS A 2 1.47 10.94 -19.21
N ALA A 3 1.52 10.71 -17.89
CA ALA A 3 1.17 9.42 -17.31
C ALA A 3 -0.28 9.07 -17.67
N LYS A 4 -0.50 7.88 -18.23
CA LYS A 4 -1.84 7.42 -18.62
C LYS A 4 -2.54 6.85 -17.38
N LYS A 5 -3.51 7.60 -16.84
CA LYS A 5 -4.39 7.12 -15.75
C LYS A 5 -5.31 6.01 -16.26
N ARG A 6 -5.47 4.93 -15.49
CA ARG A 6 -6.35 3.77 -15.77
C ARG A 6 -7.37 3.62 -14.65
N PHE A 7 -8.62 3.26 -14.95
CA PHE A 7 -9.60 2.95 -13.91
C PHE A 7 -9.43 1.52 -13.40
N ILE A 8 -9.72 1.30 -12.11
CA ILE A 8 -9.72 -0.02 -11.46
C ILE A 8 -11.15 -0.54 -11.44
N ALA A 9 -11.45 -1.50 -12.31
CA ALA A 9 -12.77 -2.12 -12.38
C ALA A 9 -13.04 -3.00 -11.14
N GLY A 10 -14.26 -2.96 -10.62
CA GLY A 10 -14.72 -3.70 -9.44
C GLY A 10 -14.18 -3.18 -8.11
N ALA A 11 -13.42 -2.08 -8.10
CA ALA A 11 -12.89 -1.51 -6.88
C ALA A 11 -13.84 -0.45 -6.31
N ALA A 12 -14.14 -0.57 -5.01
CA ALA A 12 -14.88 0.42 -4.26
C ALA A 12 -13.92 1.38 -3.56
N CYS A 13 -14.20 2.68 -3.63
CA CYS A 13 -13.44 3.68 -2.88
C CYS A 13 -13.60 3.43 -1.36
N PRO A 14 -12.51 3.38 -0.56
CA PRO A 14 -12.62 3.18 0.89
C PRO A 14 -13.27 4.39 1.61
N HIS A 15 -13.25 5.57 1.00
CA HIS A 15 -13.77 6.80 1.61
C HIS A 15 -15.26 7.05 1.32
N CYS A 16 -15.70 6.86 0.07
CA CYS A 16 -17.08 7.12 -0.34
C CYS A 16 -17.85 5.86 -0.80
N GLN A 17 -17.21 4.69 -0.83
CA GLN A 17 -17.79 3.40 -1.24
C GLN A 17 -18.29 3.35 -2.70
N ALA A 18 -18.01 4.38 -3.50
CA ALA A 18 -18.36 4.38 -4.91
C ALA A 18 -17.51 3.38 -5.71
N GLN A 19 -18.18 2.58 -6.54
CA GLN A 19 -17.56 1.52 -7.35
C GLN A 19 -17.05 2.07 -8.68
N ASP A 20 -15.93 1.54 -9.18
CA ASP A 20 -15.36 1.89 -10.50
C ASP A 20 -14.88 3.35 -10.63
N THR A 21 -14.63 4.00 -9.49
CA THR A 21 -14.24 5.44 -9.41
C THR A 21 -12.75 5.66 -9.18
N LEU A 22 -12.00 4.61 -8.88
CA LEU A 22 -10.58 4.69 -8.59
C LEU A 22 -9.74 4.68 -9.87
N ARG A 23 -8.85 5.66 -10.01
CA ARG A 23 -7.86 5.82 -11.07
C ARG A 23 -6.49 5.47 -10.55
N TRP A 24 -5.80 4.57 -11.22
CA TRP A 24 -4.41 4.18 -10.95
C TRP A 24 -3.46 4.69 -12.03
N TRP A 25 -2.27 5.14 -11.62
CA TRP A 25 -1.17 5.43 -12.52
C TRP A 25 0.17 5.26 -11.81
N VAL A 26 1.25 5.24 -12.59
CA VAL A 26 2.62 5.26 -12.09
C VAL A 26 3.20 6.63 -12.37
N ASP A 27 3.70 7.29 -11.32
CA ASP A 27 4.45 8.54 -11.42
C ASP A 27 5.80 8.37 -10.71
N ASN A 28 6.91 8.64 -11.41
CA ASN A 28 8.26 8.52 -10.84
C ASN A 28 8.53 7.19 -10.11
N ASN A 29 8.05 6.07 -10.66
CA ASN A 29 8.19 4.73 -10.09
C ASN A 29 7.37 4.48 -8.79
N VAL A 30 6.41 5.37 -8.49
CA VAL A 30 5.44 5.25 -7.40
C VAL A 30 4.07 4.97 -7.99
N GLU A 31 3.36 3.97 -7.46
CA GLU A 31 1.98 3.69 -7.84
C GLU A 31 1.04 4.61 -7.05
N LEU A 32 0.20 5.36 -7.75
CA LEU A 32 -0.81 6.24 -7.17
C LEU A 32 -2.20 5.77 -7.53
N VAL A 33 -3.14 5.95 -6.61
CA VAL A 33 -4.57 5.70 -6.78
C VAL A 33 -5.35 6.95 -6.35
N GLU A 34 -6.34 7.37 -7.13
CA GLU A 34 -7.18 8.56 -6.87
C GLU A 34 -8.66 8.24 -7.13
N CYS A 35 -9.55 8.63 -6.25
CA CYS A 35 -10.99 8.56 -6.46
C CYS A 35 -11.49 9.84 -7.11
N VAL A 36 -12.28 9.70 -8.18
CA VAL A 36 -12.85 10.84 -8.92
C VAL A 36 -14.09 11.46 -8.28
N GLU A 37 -14.72 10.76 -7.33
CA GLU A 37 -15.96 11.21 -6.68
C GLU A 37 -15.70 12.03 -5.42
N CYS A 38 -14.64 11.70 -4.67
CA CYS A 38 -14.33 12.32 -3.38
C CYS A 38 -12.91 12.88 -3.28
N ASP A 39 -12.17 12.90 -4.40
CA ASP A 39 -10.78 13.37 -4.49
C ASP A 39 -9.79 12.64 -3.56
N TYR A 40 -10.18 11.48 -3.02
CA TYR A 40 -9.32 10.66 -2.17
C TYR A 40 -8.10 10.17 -2.97
N THR A 41 -6.89 10.38 -2.46
CA THR A 41 -5.64 9.94 -3.11
C THR A 41 -4.81 9.08 -2.18
N GLU A 42 -4.30 7.95 -2.67
CA GLU A 42 -3.45 6.99 -1.96
C GLU A 42 -2.19 6.71 -2.78
N GLN A 43 -1.03 6.67 -2.12
CA GLN A 43 0.21 6.14 -2.70
C GLN A 43 0.39 4.71 -2.27
N ARG A 44 0.35 3.77 -3.23
CA ARG A 44 0.75 2.38 -3.00
C ARG A 44 2.26 2.32 -3.14
N ALA A 45 2.97 2.65 -2.06
CA ALA A 45 4.33 2.19 -1.93
C ALA A 45 4.33 0.65 -1.97
N PRO A 46 5.29 -0.01 -2.65
CA PRO A 46 5.46 -1.44 -2.48
C PRO A 46 5.68 -1.66 -0.98
N LYS A 47 4.72 -2.30 -0.31
CA LYS A 47 4.86 -2.76 1.06
C LYS A 47 6.02 -3.75 1.09
N SER A 48 7.23 -3.23 1.16
CA SER A 48 8.41 -3.97 1.54
C SER A 48 8.23 -4.28 3.02
N VAL A 49 7.38 -5.26 3.30
CA VAL A 49 7.40 -6.10 4.49
C VAL A 49 7.58 -5.32 5.80
N GLU A 50 6.63 -4.45 6.16
CA GLU A 50 6.44 -4.05 7.57
C GLU A 50 5.48 -5.01 8.28
N GLN A 51 5.56 -6.30 7.94
CA GLN A 51 4.98 -7.39 8.69
C GLN A 51 6.09 -8.35 9.09
N SER A 52 6.97 -7.89 9.98
CA SER A 52 7.70 -8.79 10.88
C SER A 52 7.24 -8.50 12.30
N SER A 53 5.96 -8.77 12.54
CA SER A 53 5.43 -9.17 13.84
C SER A 53 6.04 -10.51 14.25
N HIS A 54 7.32 -10.49 14.66
CA HIS A 54 8.00 -11.62 15.33
C HIS A 54 9.02 -11.11 16.38
N ALA A 55 8.68 -10.06 17.13
CA ALA A 55 9.44 -9.65 18.32
C ALA A 55 9.04 -10.46 19.57
N GLY A 56 8.93 -11.78 19.43
CA GLY A 56 8.52 -12.65 20.53
C GLY A 56 8.54 -14.12 20.17
N GLU A 57 9.71 -14.74 20.07
CA GLU A 57 9.91 -16.15 20.41
C GLU A 57 11.42 -16.45 20.66
N GLN A 58 11.82 -16.32 21.93
CA GLN A 58 12.74 -17.19 22.69
C GLN A 58 14.06 -17.72 22.05
N MET A 59 15.20 -17.18 22.50
CA MET A 59 16.40 -17.98 22.81
C MET A 59 17.15 -17.39 24.01
N ILE A 60 17.07 -18.09 25.15
CA ILE A 60 17.91 -17.91 26.34
C ILE A 60 19.29 -18.50 26.00
N GLY A 61 20.29 -17.65 25.77
CA GLY A 61 21.69 -18.06 25.66
C GLY A 61 22.44 -17.73 26.95
N ILE A 62 22.51 -18.67 27.88
CA ILE A 62 23.46 -18.64 29.00
C ILE A 62 24.86 -18.70 28.40
N PHE A 63 25.61 -17.59 28.47
CA PHE A 63 27.06 -17.62 28.23
C PHE A 63 27.76 -17.57 29.59
N ARG A 64 28.30 -18.72 30.02
CA ARG A 64 29.24 -18.81 31.15
C ARG A 64 30.66 -18.57 30.61
N PRO A 65 31.32 -17.45 30.95
CA PRO A 65 32.76 -17.37 30.83
C PRO A 65 33.41 -18.07 32.04
N GLU A 66 34.52 -18.76 31.83
CA GLU A 66 35.34 -19.34 32.90
C GLU A 66 35.91 -18.27 33.84
#